data_AF-A0A367M858-F1
#
_entry.id   AF-A0A367M858-F1
#
_cell.length_a   1.000
_cell.length_b   1.000
_cell.length_c   1.000
_cell.angle_alpha   90.00
_cell.angle_beta   90.00
_cell.angle_gamma   90.00
#
_symmetry.space_group_name_H-M   'P 1'
#
loop_
_entity.id
_entity.type
_entity.pdbx_description
1 polymer ?
#
loop_
_entity_poly.entity_id
_entity_poly.type
_entity_poly.pdbx_seq_one_letter_code
_entity_poly.pdbx_strand_id
1 'polypeptide(L)'
;MGRTATKPKPAVELPELDSAAINQNIATMTEHSTEVMAQFGDGLPYDRIRVVNEARFYMAQSAEAMLEAGKRLIVLKEHEPHGEFTQIVTEQLGLADRTARLMMQAAFKYLSPALESKRQALA
;
A
#
# COMPACT_ATOMS: atom_id res chain seq x y z
N MET A 1 -9.57 -2.05 -64.94
CA MET A 1 -9.76 -1.75 -63.52
C MET A 1 -8.47 -1.15 -62.98
N GLY A 2 -8.43 0.17 -62.77
CA GLY A 2 -7.22 0.91 -62.39
C GLY A 2 -6.98 0.86 -60.89
N ARG A 3 -5.78 0.46 -60.47
CA ARG A 3 -5.32 0.53 -59.08
C ARG A 3 -4.99 1.99 -58.80
N THR A 4 -5.80 2.66 -57.97
CA THR A 4 -5.49 4.01 -57.49
C THR A 4 -4.31 3.91 -56.52
N ALA A 5 -3.21 4.57 -56.84
CA ALA A 5 -2.03 4.65 -55.98
C ALA A 5 -2.38 5.45 -54.72
N THR A 6 -2.25 4.82 -53.55
CA THR A 6 -2.38 5.46 -52.26
C THR A 6 -1.23 6.44 -52.06
N LYS A 7 -1.53 7.73 -51.95
CA LYS A 7 -0.52 8.76 -51.66
C LYS A 7 0.09 8.52 -50.27
N PRO A 8 1.40 8.72 -50.07
CA PRO A 8 2.03 8.55 -48.77
C PRO A 8 1.48 9.58 -47.79
N LYS A 9 1.18 9.15 -46.55
CA LYS A 9 0.80 10.06 -45.46
C LYS A 9 1.96 11.05 -45.20
N PRO A 10 1.66 12.35 -44.95
CA PRO A 10 2.68 13.30 -44.55
C PRO A 10 3.35 12.83 -43.25
N ALA A 11 4.67 12.97 -43.20
CA ALA A 11 5.45 12.65 -42.02
C ALA A 11 4.93 13.50 -40.83
N VAL A 12 4.54 12.83 -39.75
CA VAL A 12 4.23 13.50 -38.49
C VAL A 12 5.57 13.93 -37.90
N GLU A 13 5.83 15.23 -37.88
CA GLU A 13 6.99 15.81 -37.23
C GLU A 13 6.85 15.54 -35.72
N LEU A 14 7.72 14.69 -35.18
CA LEU A 14 7.75 14.42 -33.75
C LEU A 14 8.23 15.69 -33.04
N PRO A 15 7.58 16.09 -31.94
CA PRO A 15 8.02 17.25 -31.17
C PRO A 15 9.48 17.04 -30.73
N GLU A 16 10.31 18.06 -30.95
CA GLU A 16 11.70 18.05 -30.51
C GLU A 16 11.75 17.98 -28.97
N LEU A 17 12.52 17.01 -28.46
CA LEU A 17 12.71 16.84 -27.03
C LEU A 17 13.65 17.94 -26.53
N ASP A 18 13.14 18.82 -25.67
CA ASP A 18 13.96 19.84 -25.01
C ASP A 18 14.93 19.19 -24.02
N SER A 19 16.18 19.04 -24.45
CA SER A 19 17.28 18.50 -23.65
C SER A 19 17.53 19.29 -22.35
N ALA A 20 17.28 20.60 -22.32
CA ALA A 20 17.48 21.41 -21.12
C ALA A 20 16.42 21.11 -20.06
N ALA A 21 15.15 21.03 -20.47
CA ALA A 21 14.05 20.61 -19.59
C ALA A 21 14.24 19.17 -19.08
N ILE A 22 14.75 18.26 -19.91
CA ILE A 22 15.06 16.88 -19.49
C ILE A 22 16.13 16.87 -18.40
N ASN A 23 17.22 17.62 -18.58
CA ASN A 23 18.31 17.67 -17.60
C ASN A 23 17.87 18.27 -16.26
N GLN A 24 17.03 19.31 -16.31
CA GLN A 24 16.44 19.89 -15.10
C GLN A 24 15.55 18.87 -14.36
N ASN A 25 14.71 18.13 -15.08
CA ASN A 25 13.89 17.08 -14.48
C ASN A 25 14.74 15.93 -13.89
N ILE A 26 15.85 15.56 -14.53
CA ILE A 26 16.77 14.55 -13.99
C ILE A 26 17.41 15.04 -12.69
N ALA A 27 17.82 16.30 -12.63
CA ALA A 27 18.39 16.90 -11.43
C ALA A 27 17.39 16.89 -10.26
N THR A 28 16.17 17.36 -10.48
CA THR A 28 15.12 17.39 -9.45
C THR A 28 14.73 15.98 -8.99
N MET A 29 14.63 15.01 -9.91
CA MET A 29 14.38 13.61 -9.55
C MET A 29 15.53 13.00 -8.72
N THR A 30 16.77 13.36 -9.04
CA THR A 30 17.95 12.88 -8.32
C THR A 30 17.98 13.44 -6.90
N GLU A 31 17.77 14.75 -6.75
CA GLU A 31 17.66 15.43 -5.46
C GLU A 31 16.56 14.78 -4.60
N HIS A 32 15.35 14.62 -5.15
CA HIS A 32 14.24 14.01 -4.43
C HIS A 32 14.54 12.57 -3.99
N SER A 33 15.14 11.77 -4.87
CA SER A 33 15.56 10.40 -4.53
C SER A 33 16.60 10.38 -3.40
N THR A 34 17.57 11.30 -3.42
CA THR A 34 18.58 11.40 -2.35
C THR A 34 17.98 11.80 -1.01
N GLU A 35 17.00 12.70 -0.99
CA GLU A 35 16.30 13.11 0.24
C GLU A 35 15.51 11.94 0.85
N VAL A 36 14.75 11.21 0.02
CA VAL A 36 13.98 10.03 0.45
C VAL A 36 14.91 8.96 1.01
N MET A 37 16.05 8.70 0.35
CA MET A 37 17.03 7.72 0.82
C MET A 37 17.75 8.17 2.09
N ALA A 38 18.00 9.47 2.28
CA ALA A 38 18.56 9.99 3.52
C ALA A 38 17.58 9.83 4.71
N GLN A 39 16.28 9.98 4.46
CA GLN A 39 15.26 9.91 5.51
C GLN A 39 14.78 8.47 5.82
N PHE A 40 14.61 7.63 4.80
CA PHE A 40 13.98 6.29 4.92
C PHE A 40 14.86 5.14 4.44
N GLY A 41 16.07 5.42 3.95
CA GLY A 41 16.95 4.41 3.36
C GLY A 41 17.82 3.67 4.36
N ASP A 42 17.73 3.99 5.66
CA ASP A 42 18.53 3.38 6.74
C ASP A 42 20.05 3.40 6.48
N GLY A 43 20.54 4.41 5.75
CA GLY A 43 21.94 4.54 5.36
C GLY A 43 22.41 3.56 4.28
N LEU A 44 21.49 2.76 3.70
CA LEU A 44 21.78 1.81 2.64
C LEU A 44 21.43 2.41 1.27
N PRO A 45 22.20 2.08 0.20
CA PRO A 45 21.79 2.40 -1.16
C PRO A 45 20.44 1.76 -1.51
N TYR A 46 19.72 2.38 -2.45
CA TYR A 46 18.46 1.82 -2.92
C TYR A 46 18.71 0.48 -3.62
N ASP A 47 18.14 -0.58 -3.05
CA ASP A 47 18.07 -1.91 -3.65
C ASP A 47 16.61 -2.35 -3.65
N ARG A 48 16.05 -2.53 -4.85
CA ARG A 48 14.62 -2.86 -5.02
C ARG A 48 14.27 -4.19 -4.35
N ILE A 49 15.12 -5.20 -4.49
CA ILE A 49 14.82 -6.55 -3.98
C ILE A 49 14.78 -6.52 -2.45
N ARG A 50 15.77 -5.87 -1.84
CA ARG A 50 15.85 -5.66 -0.40
C ARG A 50 14.62 -4.92 0.14
N VAL A 51 14.30 -3.75 -0.42
CA VAL A 51 13.17 -2.93 0.05
C VAL A 51 11.83 -3.67 -0.09
N VAL A 52 11.63 -4.42 -1.17
CA VAL A 52 10.42 -5.24 -1.35
C VAL A 52 10.34 -6.36 -0.30
N ASN A 53 11.45 -7.04 -0.01
CA ASN A 53 11.49 -8.11 0.97
C ASN A 53 11.26 -7.59 2.40
N GLU A 54 11.88 -6.46 2.76
CA GLU A 54 11.66 -5.78 4.04
C GLU A 54 10.19 -5.35 4.19
N ALA A 55 9.62 -4.71 3.18
CA ALA A 55 8.21 -4.32 3.18
C ALA A 55 7.29 -5.54 3.35
N ARG A 56 7.54 -6.63 2.62
CA ARG A 56 6.77 -7.88 2.73
C ARG A 56 6.84 -8.45 4.15
N PHE A 57 8.03 -8.48 4.75
CA PHE A 57 8.23 -8.96 6.10
C PHE A 57 7.39 -8.16 7.11
N TYR A 58 7.48 -6.84 7.08
CA TYR A 58 6.70 -5.98 7.98
C TYR A 58 5.21 -6.02 7.70
N MET A 59 4.78 -6.17 6.44
CA MET A 59 3.37 -6.36 6.09
C MET A 59 2.80 -7.65 6.66
N ALA A 60 3.54 -8.76 6.61
CA ALA A 60 3.12 -10.03 7.19
C ALA A 60 2.96 -9.91 8.71
N GLN A 61 3.97 -9.36 9.41
CA GLN A 61 3.90 -9.13 10.85
C GLN A 61 2.75 -8.18 11.23
N SER A 62 2.56 -7.11 10.47
CA SER A 62 1.49 -6.14 10.70
C SER A 62 0.11 -6.76 10.49
N ALA A 63 -0.05 -7.62 9.48
CA ALA A 63 -1.31 -8.32 9.22
C ALA A 63 -1.67 -9.27 10.37
N GLU A 64 -0.70 -10.04 10.87
CA GLU A 64 -0.89 -10.93 12.03
C GLU A 64 -1.28 -10.14 13.29
N ALA A 65 -0.55 -9.07 13.61
CA ALA A 65 -0.84 -8.21 14.75
C ALA A 65 -2.22 -7.57 14.65
N MET A 66 -2.60 -7.08 13.46
CA MET A 66 -3.92 -6.49 13.20
C MET A 66 -5.05 -7.52 13.41
N LEU A 67 -4.87 -8.75 12.94
CA LEU A 67 -5.84 -9.84 13.09
C LEU A 67 -6.01 -10.24 14.56
N GLU A 68 -4.92 -10.37 15.31
CA GLU A 68 -4.98 -10.68 16.74
C GLU A 68 -5.60 -9.54 17.57
N ALA A 69 -5.32 -8.28 17.22
CA ALA A 69 -5.98 -7.12 17.82
C ALA A 69 -7.49 -7.12 17.50
N GLY A 70 -7.88 -7.44 16.27
CA GLY A 70 -9.28 -7.60 15.88
C GLY A 70 -10.03 -8.64 16.73
N LYS A 71 -9.38 -9.75 17.11
CA LYS A 71 -9.95 -10.72 18.07
C LYS A 71 -10.21 -10.10 19.44
N ARG A 72 -9.29 -9.29 19.97
CA ARG A 72 -9.48 -8.64 21.29
C ARG A 72 -10.61 -7.61 21.22
N LEU A 73 -10.73 -6.89 20.11
CA LEU A 73 -11.85 -5.97 19.89
C LEU A 73 -13.20 -6.70 19.87
N ILE A 74 -13.28 -7.89 19.28
CA ILE A 74 -14.51 -8.71 19.35
C ILE A 74 -14.82 -9.09 20.80
N VAL A 75 -13.82 -9.52 21.57
CA VAL A 75 -14.01 -9.86 22.99
C VAL A 75 -14.49 -8.64 23.77
N LEU A 76 -13.86 -7.47 23.61
CA LEU A 76 -14.28 -6.24 24.28
C LEU A 76 -15.72 -5.87 23.91
N LYS A 77 -16.08 -5.95 22.62
CA LYS A 77 -17.43 -5.62 22.16
C LYS A 77 -18.51 -6.52 22.76
N GLU A 78 -18.18 -7.77 23.07
CA GLU A 78 -19.11 -8.71 23.70
C GLU A 78 -19.31 -8.43 25.19
N HIS A 79 -18.29 -7.90 25.87
CA HIS A 79 -18.30 -7.74 27.34
C HIS A 79 -18.63 -6.31 27.79
N GLU A 80 -18.46 -5.31 26.91
CA GLU A 80 -18.66 -3.90 27.25
C GLU A 80 -19.97 -3.34 26.67
N PRO A 81 -20.69 -2.47 27.40
CA PRO A 81 -21.76 -1.68 26.84
C PRO A 81 -21.30 -0.88 25.62
N HIS A 82 -22.19 -0.61 24.67
CA HIS A 82 -21.81 0.04 23.41
C HIS A 82 -21.05 1.37 23.60
N GLY A 83 -21.47 2.20 24.57
CA GLY A 83 -20.80 3.48 24.87
C GLY A 83 -19.39 3.31 25.44
N GLU A 84 -19.21 2.36 26.37
CA GLU A 84 -17.91 2.05 26.97
C GLU A 84 -16.95 1.45 25.93
N PHE A 85 -17.44 0.55 25.08
CA PHE A 85 -16.65 0.00 23.97
C PHE A 85 -16.12 1.11 23.05
N THR A 86 -17.00 2.05 22.65
CA THR A 86 -16.60 3.17 21.79
C THR A 86 -15.55 4.04 22.47
N GLN A 87 -15.72 4.38 23.76
CA GLN A 87 -14.71 5.14 24.51
C GLN A 87 -13.36 4.43 24.58
N ILE A 88 -13.34 3.12 24.89
CA ILE A 88 -12.10 2.33 24.91
C ILE A 88 -11.40 2.39 23.55
N VAL A 89 -12.15 2.19 22.47
CA VAL A 89 -11.62 2.20 21.10
C VAL A 89 -11.03 3.57 20.73
N THR A 90 -11.75 4.65 20.99
CA THR A 90 -11.32 5.99 20.55
C THR A 90 -10.30 6.64 21.48
N GLU A 91 -10.44 6.48 22.79
CA GLU A 91 -9.67 7.22 23.78
C GLU A 91 -8.47 6.43 24.29
N GLN A 92 -8.61 5.13 24.51
CA GLN A 92 -7.52 4.31 25.04
C GLN A 92 -6.67 3.68 23.93
N LEU A 93 -7.32 3.20 22.87
CA LEU A 93 -6.63 2.56 21.74
C LEU A 93 -6.29 3.54 20.61
N GLY A 94 -6.86 4.76 20.63
CA GLY A 94 -6.62 5.77 19.59
C GLY A 94 -7.10 5.35 18.20
N LEU A 95 -8.06 4.43 18.12
CA LEU A 95 -8.60 3.92 16.86
C LEU A 95 -9.92 4.63 16.52
N ALA A 96 -10.10 4.97 15.24
CA ALA A 96 -11.41 5.33 14.76
C ALA A 96 -12.36 4.11 14.80
N ASP A 97 -13.62 4.32 15.16
CA ASP A 97 -14.67 3.28 15.18
C ASP A 97 -14.72 2.44 13.90
N ARG A 98 -14.54 3.09 12.74
CA ARG A 98 -14.54 2.41 11.45
C ARG A 98 -13.37 1.44 11.34
N THR A 99 -12.18 1.82 11.80
CA THR A 99 -10.99 0.99 11.78
C THR A 99 -11.18 -0.22 12.70
N ALA A 100 -11.65 -0.01 13.93
CA ALA A 100 -11.94 -1.10 14.85
C ALA A 100 -12.95 -2.10 14.27
N ARG A 101 -14.01 -1.62 13.61
CA ARG A 101 -14.98 -2.48 12.91
C ARG A 101 -14.36 -3.29 11.77
N LEU A 102 -13.50 -2.68 10.96
CA LEU A 102 -12.80 -3.38 9.88
C LEU A 102 -11.86 -4.47 10.42
N MET A 103 -11.13 -4.17 11.50
CA MET A 103 -10.25 -5.14 12.16
C MET A 103 -11.03 -6.34 12.72
N MET A 104 -12.17 -6.10 13.39
CA MET A 104 -13.05 -7.16 13.87
C MET A 104 -13.59 -8.01 12.71
N GLN A 105 -14.04 -7.39 11.61
CA GLN A 105 -14.53 -8.13 10.43
C GLN A 105 -13.43 -8.97 9.77
N ALA A 106 -12.22 -8.41 9.64
CA ALA A 106 -11.08 -9.13 9.10
C ALA A 106 -10.69 -10.32 9.99
N ALA A 107 -10.62 -10.11 11.31
CA ALA A 107 -10.35 -11.18 12.27
C ALA A 107 -11.40 -12.28 12.19
N PHE A 108 -12.68 -11.92 12.20
CA PHE A 108 -13.78 -12.89 12.07
C PHE A 108 -13.69 -13.68 10.74
N LYS A 109 -13.36 -13.01 9.63
CA LYS A 109 -13.27 -13.64 8.31
C LYS A 109 -12.06 -14.57 8.17
N TYR A 110 -10.88 -14.15 8.61
CA TYR A 110 -9.63 -14.85 8.32
C TYR A 110 -9.16 -15.80 9.43
N LEU A 111 -9.68 -15.65 10.65
CA LEU A 111 -9.32 -16.51 11.79
C LEU A 111 -10.41 -17.53 12.13
N SER A 112 -11.58 -17.47 11.49
CA SER A 112 -12.61 -18.51 11.67
C SER A 112 -12.11 -19.87 11.14
N PRO A 113 -12.21 -20.95 11.93
CA PRO A 113 -11.77 -22.30 11.53
C PRO A 113 -12.44 -22.80 10.24
N ALA A 114 -13.69 -22.40 10.00
CA ALA A 114 -14.45 -22.76 8.81
C ALA A 114 -13.92 -22.09 7.52
N LEU A 115 -13.07 -21.07 7.64
CA LEU A 115 -12.51 -20.28 6.54
C LEU A 115 -10.99 -20.40 6.44
N GLU A 116 -10.38 -21.26 7.24
CA GLU A 116 -8.94 -21.51 7.27
C GLU A 116 -8.41 -22.03 5.92
N SER A 117 -9.21 -22.85 5.22
CA SER A 117 -8.92 -23.32 3.85
C SER A 117 -8.99 -22.23 2.77
N LYS A 118 -9.53 -21.05 3.10
CA LYS A 118 -9.65 -19.89 2.20
C LYS A 118 -8.68 -18.76 2.56
N ARG A 119 -7.76 -18.96 3.51
CA ARG A 119 -6.64 -18.03 3.73
C ARG A 119 -5.81 -18.00 2.45
N GLN A 120 -5.93 -16.93 1.67
CA GLN A 120 -4.91 -16.63 0.66
C GLN A 120 -3.62 -16.36 1.44
N ALA A 121 -2.58 -17.14 1.15
CA ALA A 121 -1.24 -16.77 1.57
C ALA A 121 -0.96 -15.36 1.05
N LEU A 122 -0.58 -14.46 1.95
CA LEU A 122 -0.10 -13.13 1.57
C LEU A 122 1.17 -13.37 0.73
N ALA A 123 1.04 -13.22 -0.59
CA ALA A 123 2.06 -13.52 -1.59
C ALA A 123 3.07 -12.38 -1.80
#